data_AF-A0A1Y2HZU3-F1
#
_entry.id   AF-A0A1Y2HZU3-F1
#
_cell.length_a   1.000
_cell.length_b   1.000
_cell.length_c   1.000
_cell.angle_alpha   90.00
_cell.angle_beta   90.00
_cell.angle_gamma   90.00
#
_symmetry.space_group_name_H-M   'P 1'
#
loop_
_entity.id
_entity.type
_entity.pdbx_description
1 polymer ?
#
loop_
_entity_poly.entity_id
_entity_poly.type
_entity_poly.pdbx_seq_one_letter_code
_entity_poly.pdbx_strand_id
1 'polypeptide(L)'
;MFSTAAHLRSLSRVAVAAAVAGLTSTTTTPRSYGTTCTPYHLHPIKQATPGFSHFSVASMRSGKHHTASMPTESSPELHKYGQYLLSCLPKFIQQISVYKDELTLYVAPNAVLPVMTFLRDHTNAQFKQVQDVCGVDYPTKDHRFEVVYHLLSLRFNSRIRVKTYAAENTAVPSITPMFPGANWHEREAYDMYGIFFTGHPDLRRILTDYGFEGHPLRKDFPLTGYVEPLEMAQSFRNFDYSSAWEQVYVLLSFCSQLAVVGPN
;
A
#
# COMPACT_ATOMS: atom_id res chain seq x y z
N MET A 1 23.84 22.42 46.88
CA MET A 1 24.12 23.55 45.96
C MET A 1 25.44 23.27 45.30
N PHE A 2 25.42 23.08 43.96
CA PHE A 2 26.53 23.19 42.99
C PHE A 2 27.84 22.42 43.29
N SER A 3 28.49 21.68 42.39
CA SER A 3 28.33 21.45 40.95
C SER A 3 29.42 20.45 40.55
N THR A 4 29.08 19.49 39.66
CA THR A 4 29.88 18.98 38.52
C THR A 4 31.34 18.54 38.73
N ALA A 5 31.70 17.26 38.57
CA ALA A 5 31.86 16.51 37.30
C ALA A 5 32.87 17.13 36.32
N ALA A 6 34.04 16.48 36.14
CA ALA A 6 34.76 16.34 34.87
C ALA A 6 36.11 15.62 35.08
N HIS A 7 36.20 14.34 34.71
CA HIS A 7 37.48 13.74 34.33
C HIS A 7 37.38 13.26 32.89
N LEU A 8 38.09 13.96 32.02
CA LEU A 8 38.20 13.73 30.59
C LEU A 8 39.24 12.64 30.31
N ARG A 9 38.86 11.74 29.38
CA ARG A 9 39.64 11.23 28.24
C ARG A 9 41.07 10.75 28.46
N SER A 10 41.30 9.46 28.15
CA SER A 10 42.37 9.04 27.23
C SER A 10 42.25 7.54 26.92
N LEU A 11 41.69 7.19 25.76
CA LEU A 11 41.98 5.92 25.11
C LEU A 11 42.71 6.21 23.81
N SER A 12 43.92 5.71 23.78
CA SER A 12 44.92 5.79 22.74
C SER A 12 44.59 4.84 21.57
N ARG A 13 44.62 5.42 20.37
CA ARG A 13 45.35 4.94 19.18
C ARG A 13 45.19 3.46 18.80
N VAL A 14 44.46 3.21 17.71
CA VAL A 14 44.90 2.23 16.70
C VAL A 14 44.96 2.95 15.36
N ALA A 15 46.15 2.93 14.78
CA ALA A 15 46.52 3.62 13.56
C ALA A 15 46.16 2.81 12.32
N VAL A 16 46.00 3.59 11.26
CA VAL A 16 45.76 3.25 9.85
C VAL A 16 47.06 2.82 9.17
N ALA A 17 46.97 1.81 8.29
CA ALA A 17 47.78 1.64 7.07
C ALA A 17 47.06 0.57 6.21
N ALA A 18 46.36 0.89 5.11
CA ALA A 18 46.83 1.38 3.81
C ALA A 18 47.72 0.38 3.06
N ALA A 19 47.16 -0.30 2.05
CA ALA A 19 47.90 -0.83 0.91
C ALA A 19 46.99 -0.92 -0.33
N VAL A 20 47.51 -0.38 -1.42
CA VAL A 20 46.88 -0.10 -2.73
C VAL A 20 47.35 -1.15 -3.74
N ALA A 21 46.44 -1.67 -4.58
CA ALA A 21 46.59 -2.25 -5.94
C ALA A 21 45.42 -3.21 -6.18
N GLY A 22 44.80 -3.38 -7.34
CA GLY A 22 44.94 -2.81 -8.67
C GLY A 22 43.69 -3.20 -9.49
N LEU A 23 43.40 -2.43 -10.53
CA LEU A 23 42.33 -2.66 -11.51
C LEU A 23 42.59 -3.93 -12.34
N THR A 24 41.56 -4.74 -12.59
CA THR A 24 41.30 -5.40 -13.89
C THR A 24 39.87 -5.93 -13.94
N SER A 25 39.14 -5.54 -14.98
CA SER A 25 37.81 -5.99 -15.38
C SER A 25 37.80 -7.46 -15.81
N THR A 26 36.91 -8.28 -15.25
CA THR A 26 36.61 -9.62 -15.76
C THR A 26 35.21 -9.68 -16.36
N THR A 27 35.18 -9.70 -17.69
CA THR A 27 34.04 -9.98 -18.55
C THR A 27 33.59 -11.43 -18.35
N THR A 28 32.36 -11.66 -17.89
CA THR A 28 31.76 -13.00 -17.84
C THR A 28 31.05 -13.27 -19.16
N THR A 29 31.65 -14.10 -20.01
CA THR A 29 31.08 -14.60 -21.27
C THR A 29 30.05 -15.73 -21.03
N PRO A 30 29.02 -15.86 -21.88
CA PRO A 30 27.96 -16.87 -21.74
C PRO A 30 28.42 -18.28 -22.13
N ARG A 31 27.86 -19.28 -21.44
CA ARG A 31 28.15 -20.71 -21.59
C ARG A 31 27.42 -21.28 -22.82
N SER A 32 28.19 -21.82 -23.76
CA SER A 32 27.73 -22.53 -24.96
C SER A 32 27.21 -23.94 -24.62
N TYR A 33 26.03 -24.31 -25.10
CA TYR A 33 25.58 -25.70 -25.20
C TYR A 33 25.69 -26.16 -26.65
N GLY A 34 26.44 -27.25 -26.87
CA GLY A 34 26.78 -27.79 -28.17
C GLY A 34 25.60 -28.42 -28.92
N THR A 35 25.61 -28.25 -30.23
CA THR A 35 24.67 -28.79 -31.21
C THR A 35 25.19 -30.12 -31.73
N THR A 36 24.41 -31.20 -31.60
CA THR A 36 24.60 -32.43 -32.41
C THR A 36 23.51 -32.47 -33.48
N CYS A 37 23.92 -32.25 -34.73
CA CYS A 37 23.07 -32.32 -35.92
C CYS A 37 22.99 -33.77 -36.43
N THR A 38 21.79 -34.34 -36.48
CA THR A 38 21.50 -35.54 -37.30
C THR A 38 20.83 -35.11 -38.61
N PRO A 39 21.25 -35.62 -39.78
CA PRO A 39 20.76 -35.17 -41.07
C PRO A 39 19.37 -35.75 -41.36
N TYR A 40 18.37 -34.88 -41.56
CA TYR A 40 17.07 -35.29 -42.08
C TYR A 40 17.07 -35.21 -43.62
N HIS A 41 16.76 -36.35 -44.22
CA HIS A 41 16.63 -36.59 -45.65
C HIS A 41 15.38 -35.87 -46.19
N LEU A 42 15.56 -34.93 -47.14
CA LEU A 42 14.46 -34.24 -47.81
C LEU A 42 13.78 -35.18 -48.82
N HIS A 43 12.46 -35.31 -48.74
CA HIS A 43 11.62 -35.89 -49.79
C HIS A 43 10.91 -34.77 -50.58
N PRO A 44 10.72 -34.92 -51.90
CA PRO A 44 10.22 -33.85 -52.76
C PRO A 44 8.73 -33.55 -52.55
N ILE A 45 8.42 -32.25 -52.57
CA ILE A 45 7.08 -31.66 -52.42
C ILE A 45 6.27 -31.95 -53.68
N LYS A 46 5.17 -32.71 -53.56
CA LYS A 46 4.12 -32.80 -54.58
C LYS A 46 3.19 -31.59 -54.42
N GLN A 47 3.07 -30.79 -55.47
CA GLN A 47 2.09 -29.71 -55.57
C GLN A 47 0.67 -30.30 -55.57
N ALA A 48 -0.14 -29.96 -54.56
CA ALA A 48 -1.57 -30.25 -54.52
C ALA A 48 -2.33 -28.92 -54.47
N THR A 49 -3.26 -28.75 -55.42
CA THR A 49 -4.16 -27.61 -55.58
C THR A 49 -5.12 -27.45 -54.39
N PRO A 50 -5.53 -26.23 -54.02
CA PRO A 50 -6.41 -26.04 -52.88
C PRO A 50 -7.85 -26.38 -53.28
N GLY A 51 -8.31 -27.57 -52.92
CA GLY A 51 -9.73 -27.85 -52.76
C GLY A 51 -10.18 -27.28 -51.42
N PHE A 52 -11.07 -26.29 -51.44
CA PHE A 52 -11.78 -25.82 -50.25
C PHE A 52 -12.66 -26.96 -49.72
N SER A 53 -12.17 -27.69 -48.71
CA SER A 53 -13.01 -28.52 -47.86
C SER A 53 -13.11 -27.88 -46.48
N HIS A 54 -14.36 -27.78 -46.05
CA HIS A 54 -14.85 -27.08 -44.88
C HIS A 54 -14.20 -27.60 -43.58
N PHE A 55 -13.16 -26.92 -43.09
CA PHE A 55 -12.69 -27.10 -41.73
C PHE A 55 -13.79 -26.62 -40.78
N SER A 56 -14.52 -27.57 -40.20
CA SER A 56 -15.35 -27.30 -39.03
C SER A 56 -14.41 -26.86 -37.91
N VAL A 57 -14.33 -25.55 -37.67
CA VAL A 57 -13.86 -25.03 -36.39
C VAL A 57 -14.87 -25.55 -35.37
N ALA A 58 -14.50 -26.65 -34.69
CA ALA A 58 -15.13 -26.98 -33.44
C ALA A 58 -14.96 -25.74 -32.56
N SER A 59 -16.03 -24.97 -32.43
CA SER A 59 -16.13 -23.85 -31.51
C SER A 59 -15.91 -24.44 -30.13
N MET A 60 -14.66 -24.38 -29.68
CA MET A 60 -14.29 -24.59 -28.30
C MET A 60 -14.99 -23.45 -27.58
N ARG A 61 -16.23 -23.72 -27.13
CA ARG A 61 -16.97 -22.85 -26.24
C ARG A 61 -16.11 -22.75 -25.00
N SER A 62 -15.22 -21.75 -24.98
CA SER A 62 -14.71 -21.20 -23.73
C SER A 62 -15.98 -20.94 -22.93
N GLY A 63 -16.22 -21.77 -21.92
CA GLY A 63 -17.33 -21.57 -21.02
C GLY A 63 -17.23 -20.12 -20.57
N LYS A 64 -18.37 -19.44 -20.43
CA LYS A 64 -18.44 -18.19 -19.68
C LYS A 64 -18.11 -18.51 -18.22
N HIS A 65 -16.87 -18.90 -17.94
CA HIS A 65 -16.30 -18.82 -16.60
C HIS A 65 -16.20 -17.33 -16.38
N HIS A 66 -17.23 -16.80 -15.73
CA HIS A 66 -17.15 -15.49 -15.14
C HIS A 66 -15.87 -15.55 -14.29
N THR A 67 -14.83 -14.83 -14.69
CA THR A 67 -13.61 -14.68 -13.87
C THR A 67 -13.87 -13.83 -12.64
N ALA A 68 -15.09 -13.30 -12.50
CA ALA A 68 -15.75 -13.24 -11.22
C ALA A 68 -16.09 -14.67 -10.80
N SER A 69 -15.16 -15.35 -10.12
CA SER A 69 -15.60 -16.25 -9.06
C SER A 69 -16.72 -15.51 -8.32
N MET A 70 -17.84 -16.21 -8.09
CA MET A 70 -18.95 -15.70 -7.30
C MET A 70 -18.38 -14.86 -6.16
N PRO A 71 -18.94 -13.67 -5.83
CA PRO A 71 -18.56 -13.03 -4.58
C PRO A 71 -18.92 -14.06 -3.52
N THR A 72 -17.95 -14.87 -3.11
CA THR A 72 -18.05 -15.74 -1.96
C THR A 72 -18.48 -14.76 -0.89
N GLU A 73 -19.69 -14.94 -0.38
CA GLU A 73 -20.22 -14.10 0.68
C GLU A 73 -19.07 -13.82 1.63
N SER A 74 -18.73 -12.53 1.80
CA SER A 74 -17.57 -12.06 2.58
C SER A 74 -17.29 -13.05 3.69
N SER A 75 -16.13 -13.70 3.67
CA SER A 75 -15.91 -14.93 4.46
C SER A 75 -16.44 -14.74 5.89
N PRO A 76 -17.41 -15.56 6.35
CA PRO A 76 -18.04 -15.38 7.67
C PRO A 76 -17.01 -15.43 8.81
N GLU A 77 -15.84 -16.00 8.54
CA GLU A 77 -14.66 -16.02 9.40
C GLU A 77 -14.08 -14.63 9.67
N LEU A 78 -14.00 -13.75 8.67
CA LEU A 78 -13.49 -12.38 8.86
C LEU A 78 -14.46 -11.53 9.66
N HIS A 79 -15.77 -11.72 9.48
CA HIS A 79 -16.78 -11.07 10.33
C HIS A 79 -16.66 -11.53 11.78
N LYS A 80 -16.51 -12.85 12.02
CA LYS A 80 -16.27 -13.39 13.36
C LYS A 80 -14.97 -12.86 13.97
N TYR A 81 -13.90 -12.78 13.19
CA TYR A 81 -12.63 -12.22 13.65
C TYR A 81 -12.73 -10.72 13.95
N GLY A 82 -13.45 -9.95 13.12
CA GLY A 82 -13.77 -8.56 13.41
C GLY A 82 -14.52 -8.40 14.73
N GLN A 83 -15.59 -9.18 14.94
CA GLN A 83 -16.33 -9.18 16.21
C GLN A 83 -15.45 -9.55 17.40
N TYR A 84 -14.51 -10.49 17.23
CA TYR A 84 -13.52 -10.82 18.24
C TYR A 84 -12.60 -9.64 18.57
N LEU A 85 -12.11 -8.90 17.56
CA LEU A 85 -11.30 -7.71 17.81
C LEU A 85 -12.09 -6.62 18.54
N LEU A 86 -13.37 -6.45 18.20
CA LEU A 86 -14.27 -5.51 18.88
C LEU A 86 -14.45 -5.88 20.37
N SER A 87 -14.58 -7.17 20.69
CA SER A 87 -14.75 -7.62 22.08
C SER A 87 -13.46 -7.47 22.89
N CYS A 88 -12.28 -7.61 22.26
CA CYS A 88 -10.99 -7.37 22.91
C CYS A 88 -10.72 -5.88 23.16
N LEU A 89 -11.07 -4.99 22.23
CA LEU A 89 -10.74 -3.55 22.28
C LEU A 89 -11.96 -2.64 22.06
N PRO A 90 -13.02 -2.74 22.88
CA PRO A 90 -14.26 -1.99 22.67
C PRO A 90 -14.08 -0.47 22.83
N LYS A 91 -13.05 -0.04 23.56
CA LYS A 91 -12.75 1.38 23.79
C LYS A 91 -12.19 2.09 22.54
N PHE A 92 -11.50 1.35 21.68
CA PHE A 92 -10.63 1.93 20.64
C PHE A 92 -11.18 1.78 19.22
N ILE A 93 -11.87 0.68 18.95
CA ILE A 93 -12.45 0.37 17.64
C ILE A 93 -13.84 0.99 17.57
N GLN A 94 -14.06 1.87 16.59
CA GLN A 94 -15.35 2.54 16.37
C GLN A 94 -16.27 1.72 15.47
N GLN A 95 -15.70 1.21 14.38
CA GLN A 95 -16.44 0.48 13.36
C GLN A 95 -15.54 -0.57 12.70
N ILE A 96 -16.17 -1.61 12.17
CA ILE A 96 -15.54 -2.65 11.37
C ILE A 96 -16.28 -2.74 10.04
N SER A 97 -15.55 -2.86 8.93
CA SER A 97 -16.12 -3.17 7.62
C SER A 97 -15.35 -4.29 6.97
N VAL A 98 -16.07 -5.27 6.42
CA VAL A 98 -15.49 -6.35 5.61
C VAL A 98 -16.02 -6.21 4.19
N TYR A 99 -15.11 -6.14 3.23
CA TYR A 99 -15.46 -6.09 1.80
C TYR A 99 -14.49 -6.96 1.01
N LYS A 100 -15.01 -7.91 0.22
CA LYS A 100 -14.21 -8.82 -0.64
C LYS A 100 -12.95 -9.35 0.04
N ASP A 101 -13.14 -10.01 1.18
CA ASP A 101 -12.09 -10.60 2.02
C ASP A 101 -11.05 -9.63 2.61
N GLU A 102 -11.36 -8.33 2.63
CA GLU A 102 -10.56 -7.32 3.32
C GLU A 102 -11.27 -6.84 4.58
N LEU A 103 -10.63 -7.08 5.74
CA LEU A 103 -11.06 -6.54 7.02
C LEU A 103 -10.47 -5.15 7.22
N THR A 104 -11.35 -4.16 7.45
CA THR A 104 -10.96 -2.79 7.78
C THR A 104 -11.48 -2.39 9.15
N LEU A 105 -10.58 -1.89 10.00
CA LEU A 105 -10.90 -1.34 11.31
C LEU A 105 -10.86 0.19 11.26
N TYR A 106 -11.89 0.85 11.80
CA TYR A 106 -11.92 2.30 11.98
C TYR A 106 -11.59 2.64 13.43
N VAL A 107 -10.54 3.45 13.60
CA VAL A 107 -9.93 3.74 14.90
C VAL A 107 -9.69 5.24 15.04
N ALA A 108 -9.85 5.78 16.24
CA ALA A 108 -9.51 7.18 16.53
C ALA A 108 -7.99 7.42 16.44
N PRO A 109 -7.51 8.64 16.13
CA PRO A 109 -6.08 8.93 16.10
C PRO A 109 -5.38 8.64 17.45
N ASN A 110 -6.03 8.95 18.57
CA ASN A 110 -5.50 8.67 19.93
C ASN A 110 -5.36 7.16 20.23
N ALA A 111 -6.07 6.32 19.48
CA ALA A 111 -6.17 4.89 19.70
C ALA A 111 -5.25 4.07 18.78
N VAL A 112 -4.50 4.72 17.88
CA VAL A 112 -3.58 4.05 16.95
C VAL A 112 -2.54 3.21 17.71
N LEU A 113 -1.81 3.81 18.66
CA LEU A 113 -0.74 3.11 19.39
C LEU A 113 -1.22 1.84 20.11
N PRO A 114 -2.29 1.86 20.93
CA PRO A 114 -2.74 0.65 21.62
C PRO A 114 -3.28 -0.41 20.65
N VAL A 115 -4.00 -0.03 19.59
CA VAL A 115 -4.51 -0.99 18.59
C VAL A 115 -3.35 -1.62 17.82
N MET A 116 -2.37 -0.83 17.38
CA MET A 116 -1.19 -1.34 16.67
C MET A 116 -0.35 -2.28 17.54
N THR A 117 -0.19 -1.96 18.83
CA THR A 117 0.51 -2.82 19.79
C THR A 117 -0.21 -4.17 19.93
N PHE A 118 -1.53 -4.14 20.10
CA PHE A 118 -2.34 -5.36 20.18
C PHE A 118 -2.24 -6.20 18.90
N LEU A 119 -2.41 -5.57 17.73
CA LEU A 119 -2.35 -6.26 16.43
C LEU A 119 -0.96 -6.86 16.15
N ARG A 120 0.10 -6.29 16.73
CA ARG A 120 1.45 -6.83 16.60
C ARG A 120 1.69 -7.99 17.56
N ASP A 121 1.30 -7.87 18.82
CA ASP A 121 1.81 -8.71 19.90
C ASP A 121 0.84 -9.82 20.35
N HIS A 122 -0.45 -9.71 20.04
CA HIS A 122 -1.45 -10.66 20.48
C HIS A 122 -1.30 -12.03 19.78
N THR A 123 -1.49 -13.15 20.48
CA THR A 123 -1.26 -14.49 19.91
C THR A 123 -2.14 -14.78 18.69
N ASN A 124 -3.38 -14.30 18.69
CA ASN A 124 -4.33 -14.42 17.58
C ASN A 124 -4.24 -13.25 16.58
N ALA A 125 -3.40 -12.24 16.84
CA ALA A 125 -3.15 -11.13 15.94
C ALA A 125 -1.63 -10.88 15.88
N GLN A 126 -0.98 -11.54 14.92
CA GLN A 126 0.48 -11.50 14.73
C GLN A 126 0.84 -10.69 13.48
N PHE A 127 0.29 -9.48 13.36
CA PHE A 127 0.58 -8.58 12.26
C PHE A 127 1.94 -7.92 12.47
N LYS A 128 3.01 -8.64 12.10
CA LYS A 128 4.39 -8.22 12.33
C LYS A 128 4.96 -7.29 11.26
N GLN A 129 4.35 -7.24 10.08
CA GLN A 129 4.87 -6.46 8.95
C GLN A 129 3.90 -5.37 8.54
N VAL A 130 4.36 -4.11 8.55
CA VAL A 130 3.69 -3.00 7.87
C VAL A 130 4.01 -3.12 6.38
N GLN A 131 2.98 -3.12 5.55
CA GLN A 131 3.11 -3.08 4.10
C GLN A 131 3.18 -1.65 3.61
N ASP A 132 2.33 -0.78 4.17
CA ASP A 132 2.16 0.58 3.68
C ASP A 132 1.44 1.47 4.71
N VAL A 133 1.73 2.77 4.65
CA VAL A 133 1.01 3.84 5.35
C VAL A 133 0.69 4.94 4.35
N CYS A 134 -0.59 5.08 4.01
CA CYS A 134 -1.06 6.03 3.02
C CYS A 134 -1.95 7.10 3.64
N GLY A 135 -1.88 8.31 3.09
CA GLY A 135 -2.89 9.35 3.30
C GLY A 135 -3.96 9.31 2.21
N VAL A 136 -5.19 9.69 2.52
CA VAL A 136 -6.25 9.93 1.54
C VAL A 136 -6.93 11.25 1.89
N ASP A 137 -7.09 12.12 0.90
CA ASP A 137 -7.71 13.43 1.05
C ASP A 137 -9.19 13.40 0.63
N TYR A 138 -10.09 13.64 1.58
CA TYR A 138 -11.52 13.80 1.42
C TYR A 138 -11.94 15.22 1.83
N PRO A 139 -11.96 16.21 0.90
CA PRO A 139 -12.22 17.61 1.24
C PRO A 139 -13.64 17.89 1.77
N THR A 140 -14.59 16.97 1.54
CA THR A 140 -15.98 17.09 2.02
C THR A 140 -16.15 16.71 3.49
N LYS A 141 -15.16 16.08 4.14
CA LYS A 141 -15.23 15.63 5.53
C LYS A 141 -14.61 16.67 6.47
N ASP A 142 -15.14 16.79 7.69
CA ASP A 142 -14.57 17.66 8.74
C ASP A 142 -13.11 17.27 9.07
N HIS A 143 -12.86 15.96 9.12
CA HIS A 143 -11.51 15.41 9.16
C HIS A 143 -11.08 15.07 7.73
N ARG A 144 -10.44 16.06 7.09
CA ARG A 144 -10.03 16.03 5.68
C ARG A 144 -9.19 14.80 5.31
N PHE A 145 -8.28 14.38 6.17
CA PHE A 145 -7.37 13.29 5.87
C PHE A 145 -7.79 11.98 6.54
N GLU A 146 -7.73 10.88 5.79
CA GLU A 146 -7.71 9.53 6.33
C GLU A 146 -6.30 8.96 6.22
N VAL A 147 -5.75 8.47 7.34
CA VAL A 147 -4.50 7.70 7.36
C VAL A 147 -4.84 6.22 7.38
N VAL A 148 -4.36 5.49 6.39
CA VAL A 148 -4.62 4.07 6.17
C VAL A 148 -3.34 3.29 6.37
N TYR A 149 -3.39 2.34 7.31
CA TYR A 149 -2.31 1.41 7.59
C TYR A 149 -2.65 0.04 7.03
N HIS A 150 -1.72 -0.53 6.29
CA HIS A 150 -1.80 -1.89 5.76
C HIS A 150 -0.85 -2.80 6.50
N LEU A 151 -1.37 -3.83 7.15
CA LEU A 151 -0.57 -4.79 7.91
C LEU A 151 -0.71 -6.20 7.35
N LEU A 152 0.36 -6.97 7.46
CA LEU A 152 0.45 -8.37 7.07
C LEU A 152 0.89 -9.22 8.27
N SER A 153 0.13 -10.30 8.51
CA SER A 153 0.53 -11.39 9.38
C SER A 153 1.11 -12.50 8.54
N LEU A 154 2.41 -12.77 8.69
CA LEU A 154 3.08 -13.88 8.01
C LEU A 154 2.66 -15.24 8.57
N ARG A 155 2.34 -15.30 9.87
CA ARG A 155 1.91 -16.53 10.55
C ARG A 155 0.59 -17.06 10.01
N PHE A 156 -0.37 -16.15 9.83
CA PHE A 156 -1.73 -16.49 9.40
C PHE A 156 -1.98 -16.14 7.92
N ASN A 157 -0.94 -15.70 7.20
CA ASN A 157 -1.02 -15.19 5.84
C ASN A 157 -2.25 -14.28 5.59
N SER A 158 -2.51 -13.40 6.56
CA SER A 158 -3.73 -12.59 6.62
C SER A 158 -3.38 -11.11 6.59
N ARG A 159 -4.22 -10.30 5.94
CA ARG A 159 -4.05 -8.85 5.85
C ARG A 159 -5.16 -8.12 6.59
N ILE A 160 -4.80 -7.00 7.20
CA ILE A 160 -5.77 -6.12 7.86
C ILE A 160 -5.47 -4.67 7.50
N ARG A 161 -6.53 -3.88 7.35
CA ARG A 161 -6.45 -2.44 7.13
C ARG A 161 -6.90 -1.73 8.39
N VAL A 162 -6.12 -0.78 8.89
CA VAL A 162 -6.52 0.10 9.99
C VAL A 162 -6.63 1.50 9.44
N LYS A 163 -7.78 2.13 9.60
CA LYS A 163 -8.04 3.50 9.16
C LYS A 163 -8.19 4.41 10.36
N THR A 164 -7.54 5.56 10.28
CA THR A 164 -7.70 6.66 11.22
C THR A 164 -7.91 7.95 10.45
N TYR A 165 -8.36 8.98 11.15
CA TYR A 165 -8.64 10.28 10.56
C TYR A 165 -7.76 11.35 11.19
N ALA A 166 -7.47 12.39 10.41
CA ALA A 166 -6.72 13.56 10.80
C ALA A 166 -7.28 14.80 10.08
N ALA A 167 -7.32 15.92 10.79
CA ALA A 167 -7.42 17.25 10.18
C ALA A 167 -6.02 17.81 9.88
N GLU A 168 -5.96 18.95 9.20
CA GLU A 168 -4.70 19.60 8.81
C GLU A 168 -3.81 19.98 10.00
N ASN A 169 -4.43 20.40 11.11
CA ASN A 169 -3.73 20.87 12.30
C ASN A 169 -3.62 19.80 13.40
N THR A 170 -4.20 18.62 13.19
CA THR A 170 -4.20 17.56 14.20
C THR A 170 -3.17 16.52 13.83
N ALA A 171 -2.25 16.25 14.74
CA ALA A 171 -1.22 15.25 14.53
C ALA A 171 -1.71 13.84 14.93
N VAL A 172 -1.23 12.82 14.22
CA VAL A 172 -1.48 11.39 14.47
C VAL A 172 -0.25 10.82 15.18
N PRO A 173 -0.37 9.89 16.14
CA PRO A 173 0.81 9.26 16.73
C PRO A 173 1.52 8.33 15.75
N SER A 174 2.85 8.42 15.70
CA SER A 174 3.74 7.61 14.88
C SER A 174 3.78 6.15 15.35
N ILE A 175 3.78 5.20 14.40
CA ILE A 175 3.94 3.76 14.67
C ILE A 175 5.38 3.29 14.48
N THR A 176 6.32 4.18 14.13
CA THR A 176 7.75 3.88 13.97
C THR A 176 8.42 3.15 15.13
N PRO A 177 8.16 3.42 16.42
CA PRO A 177 8.79 2.64 17.50
C PRO A 177 8.35 1.18 17.52
N MET A 178 7.20 0.86 16.92
CA MET A 178 6.70 -0.51 16.82
C MET A 178 7.10 -1.20 15.53
N PHE A 179 7.10 -0.44 14.43
CA PHE A 179 7.37 -0.89 13.09
C PHE A 179 8.40 0.03 12.45
N PRO A 180 9.70 -0.34 12.44
CA PRO A 180 10.74 0.53 11.89
C PRO A 180 10.56 0.81 10.39
N GLY A 181 9.90 -0.10 9.66
CA GLY A 181 9.56 0.08 8.25
C GLY A 181 8.58 1.24 7.98
N ALA A 182 7.79 1.66 8.97
CA ALA A 182 6.82 2.74 8.80
C ALA A 182 7.47 4.14 8.70
N ASN A 183 8.75 4.28 9.05
CA ASN A 183 9.45 5.58 9.06
C ASN A 183 9.38 6.28 7.70
N TRP A 184 9.68 5.55 6.63
CA TRP A 184 9.67 6.10 5.28
C TRP A 184 8.25 6.46 4.82
N HIS A 185 7.26 5.61 5.11
CA HIS A 185 5.87 5.86 4.73
C HIS A 185 5.24 7.04 5.48
N GLU A 186 5.52 7.20 6.79
CA GLU A 186 5.05 8.36 7.55
C GLU A 186 5.66 9.67 7.03
N ARG A 187 6.93 9.65 6.61
CA ARG A 187 7.57 10.80 5.95
C ARG A 187 6.99 11.10 4.58
N GLU A 188 6.67 10.08 3.80
CA GLU A 188 5.99 10.22 2.51
C GLU A 188 4.60 10.84 2.69
N ALA A 189 3.80 10.33 3.64
CA ALA A 189 2.49 10.88 3.94
C ALA A 189 2.56 12.34 4.43
N TYR A 190 3.60 12.70 5.18
CA TYR A 190 3.87 14.08 5.55
C TYR A 190 4.21 14.95 4.33
N ASP A 191 5.06 14.49 3.43
CA ASP A 191 5.47 15.26 2.25
C ASP A 191 4.32 15.45 1.26
N MET A 192 3.55 14.39 0.99
CA MET A 192 2.50 14.39 -0.02
C MET A 192 1.17 15.01 0.44
N TYR A 193 0.78 14.81 1.70
CA TYR A 193 -0.50 15.27 2.25
C TYR A 193 -0.35 16.32 3.35
N GLY A 194 0.81 16.44 3.99
CA GLY A 194 1.02 17.34 5.13
C GLY A 194 0.45 16.81 6.44
N ILE A 195 0.32 15.48 6.57
CA ILE A 195 -0.15 14.85 7.80
C ILE A 195 1.00 14.83 8.82
N PHE A 196 0.79 15.40 9.99
CA PHE A 196 1.80 15.43 11.05
C PHE A 196 1.78 14.17 11.89
N PHE A 197 2.96 13.59 12.14
CA PHE A 197 3.14 12.43 13.01
C PHE A 197 3.88 12.79 14.31
N THR A 198 3.24 12.58 15.47
CA THR A 198 3.87 12.80 16.78
C THR A 198 4.74 11.61 17.18
N GLY A 199 5.94 11.87 17.71
CA GLY A 199 6.87 10.82 18.13
C GLY A 199 7.70 10.21 17.01
N HIS A 200 7.65 10.75 15.79
CA HIS A 200 8.51 10.32 14.69
C HIS A 200 9.97 10.80 14.89
N PRO A 201 11.00 9.97 14.64
CA PRO A 201 12.40 10.33 14.93
C PRO A 201 12.98 11.42 14.01
N ASP A 202 12.62 11.46 12.73
CA ASP A 202 13.12 12.45 11.74
C ASP A 202 12.02 12.75 10.71
N LEU A 203 11.03 13.58 11.08
CA LEU A 203 9.94 13.93 10.17
C LEU A 203 10.36 15.09 9.27
N ARG A 204 10.67 14.77 8.02
CA ARG A 204 11.00 15.72 6.96
C ARG A 204 10.59 15.16 5.60
N ARG A 205 10.55 16.07 4.63
CA ARG A 205 10.28 15.79 3.22
C ARG A 205 11.28 14.79 2.63
N ILE A 206 10.87 14.13 1.55
CA ILE A 206 11.64 13.03 0.95
C ILE A 206 11.46 12.95 -0.58
N LEU A 207 10.26 13.15 -1.09
CA LEU A 207 9.96 13.08 -2.52
C LEU A 207 10.01 14.45 -3.18
N THR A 208 9.61 15.52 -2.48
CA THR A 208 9.62 16.88 -3.03
C THR A 208 11.00 17.53 -2.97
N ASP A 209 11.20 18.54 -3.82
CA ASP A 209 12.41 19.36 -3.80
C ASP A 209 12.55 20.14 -2.47
N TYR A 210 13.78 20.49 -2.10
CA TYR A 210 14.12 21.05 -0.80
C TYR A 210 13.39 22.37 -0.49
N GLY A 211 13.18 23.21 -1.50
CA GLY A 211 12.49 24.50 -1.38
C GLY A 211 11.03 24.46 -1.82
N PHE A 212 10.45 23.29 -2.02
CA PHE A 212 9.08 23.17 -2.50
C PHE A 212 8.07 23.75 -1.49
N GLU A 213 7.01 24.39 -1.93
CA GLU A 213 5.95 24.90 -1.06
C GLU A 213 4.62 24.21 -1.39
N GLY A 214 3.99 23.63 -0.36
CA GLY A 214 2.73 22.89 -0.50
C GLY A 214 2.91 21.37 -0.49
N HIS A 215 1.79 20.67 -0.70
CA HIS A 215 1.65 19.21 -0.59
C HIS A 215 0.96 18.66 -1.86
N PRO A 216 1.70 17.98 -2.76
CA PRO A 216 1.23 17.72 -4.12
C PRO A 216 -0.02 16.85 -4.26
N LEU A 217 -0.26 15.90 -3.35
CA LEU A 217 -1.38 14.95 -3.47
C LEU A 217 -2.69 15.46 -2.83
N ARG A 218 -2.70 16.68 -2.34
CA ARG A 218 -3.94 17.33 -1.90
C ARG A 218 -4.80 17.71 -3.09
N LYS A 219 -6.13 17.63 -2.93
CA LYS A 219 -7.09 17.88 -4.03
C LYS A 219 -7.20 19.34 -4.48
N ASP A 220 -6.76 20.27 -3.65
CA ASP A 220 -6.66 21.70 -3.93
C ASP A 220 -5.35 22.08 -4.66
N PHE A 221 -4.36 21.17 -4.72
CA PHE A 221 -3.10 21.42 -5.40
C PHE A 221 -3.24 21.22 -6.93
N PRO A 222 -2.82 22.18 -7.77
CA PRO A 222 -2.90 22.06 -9.22
C PRO A 222 -1.91 21.02 -9.73
N LEU A 223 -2.31 20.26 -10.76
CA LEU A 223 -1.48 19.21 -11.35
C LEU A 223 -0.08 19.70 -11.79
N THR A 224 0.04 20.96 -12.19
CA THR A 224 1.27 21.56 -12.72
C THR A 224 2.14 22.25 -11.67
N GLY A 225 1.63 22.46 -10.45
CA GLY A 225 2.31 23.23 -9.41
C GLY A 225 2.29 24.75 -9.62
N TYR A 226 3.05 25.46 -8.78
CA TYR A 226 3.00 26.93 -8.65
C TYR A 226 4.33 27.67 -8.94
N VAL A 227 5.47 26.97 -9.15
CA VAL A 227 6.80 27.61 -9.05
C VAL A 227 7.25 28.29 -10.36
N GLU A 228 7.67 29.56 -10.23
CA GLU A 228 7.99 30.55 -11.29
C GLU A 228 6.84 30.72 -12.29
N PRO A 229 6.62 31.89 -12.96
CA PRO A 229 5.44 32.08 -13.81
C PRO A 229 5.34 30.96 -14.85
N LEU A 230 4.43 30.02 -14.59
CA LEU A 230 4.40 28.72 -15.26
C LEU A 230 3.75 28.89 -16.63
N GLU A 231 4.56 29.28 -17.60
CA GLU A 231 4.15 29.31 -19.00
C GLU A 231 4.37 27.94 -19.64
N MET A 232 3.28 27.18 -19.79
CA MET A 232 3.33 25.93 -20.54
C MET A 232 3.10 26.18 -22.02
N ALA A 233 3.95 25.61 -22.89
CA ALA A 233 3.74 25.65 -24.34
C ALA A 233 2.39 25.04 -24.78
N GLN A 234 1.88 24.08 -24.00
CA GLN A 234 0.56 23.50 -24.18
C GLN A 234 -0.13 23.38 -22.82
N SER A 235 -1.36 23.89 -22.71
CA SER A 235 -2.17 23.72 -21.51
C SER A 235 -2.64 22.27 -21.34
N PHE A 236 -2.76 21.83 -20.09
CA PHE A 236 -3.42 20.57 -19.77
C PHE A 236 -4.90 20.63 -20.20
N ARG A 237 -5.37 19.59 -20.91
CA ARG A 237 -6.76 19.45 -21.34
C ARG A 237 -7.42 18.39 -20.48
N ASN A 238 -8.32 18.80 -19.59
CA ASN A 238 -9.12 17.89 -18.79
C ASN A 238 -10.31 17.39 -19.63
N PHE A 239 -10.29 16.13 -20.04
CA PHE A 239 -11.41 15.51 -20.73
C PHE A 239 -12.30 14.84 -19.68
N ASP A 240 -13.56 15.25 -19.63
CA ASP A 240 -14.56 14.59 -18.80
C ASP A 240 -15.07 13.33 -19.50
N TYR A 241 -14.64 12.17 -19.00
CA TYR A 241 -15.10 10.86 -19.47
C TYR A 241 -16.30 10.33 -18.66
N SER A 242 -16.87 11.14 -17.76
CA SER A 242 -18.00 10.71 -16.96
C SER A 242 -19.24 10.46 -17.83
N SER A 243 -19.96 9.41 -17.48
CA SER A 243 -21.23 9.06 -18.11
C SER A 243 -22.36 9.83 -17.43
N ALA A 244 -23.30 10.37 -18.24
CA ALA A 244 -24.53 10.96 -17.71
C ALA A 244 -25.46 9.93 -17.04
N TRP A 245 -25.27 8.64 -17.32
CA TRP A 245 -26.06 7.54 -16.77
C TRP A 245 -25.31 6.82 -15.64
N GLU A 246 -26.05 6.37 -14.62
CA GLU A 246 -25.54 5.53 -13.55
C GLU A 246 -25.08 4.17 -14.13
N GLN A 247 -23.77 3.91 -14.08
CA GLN A 247 -23.18 2.75 -14.74
C GLN A 247 -23.33 1.45 -13.94
N VAL A 248 -23.51 1.54 -12.62
CA VAL A 248 -23.59 0.38 -11.73
C VAL A 248 -24.76 0.57 -10.78
N TYR A 249 -25.81 -0.24 -10.95
CA TYR A 249 -26.83 -0.42 -9.94
C TYR A 249 -26.23 -1.21 -8.77
N VAL A 250 -25.58 -0.52 -7.83
CA VAL A 250 -25.18 -1.16 -6.58
C VAL A 250 -26.46 -1.33 -5.75
N LEU A 251 -26.83 -2.57 -5.45
CA LEU A 251 -27.87 -2.94 -4.49
C LEU A 251 -27.50 -2.39 -3.09
N LEU A 252 -27.71 -1.09 -2.88
CA LEU A 252 -27.44 -0.37 -1.63
C LEU A 252 -28.52 -0.62 -0.54
N SER A 253 -29.43 -1.59 -0.73
CA SER A 253 -30.64 -1.69 0.09
C SER A 253 -30.67 -2.80 1.15
N PHE A 254 -29.60 -3.55 1.41
CA PHE A 254 -29.66 -4.69 2.37
C PHE A 254 -28.74 -4.60 3.61
N CYS A 255 -27.90 -3.58 3.75
CA CYS A 255 -26.98 -3.48 4.90
C CYS A 255 -27.47 -2.56 6.05
N SER A 256 -28.57 -1.82 5.87
CA SER A 256 -29.09 -0.88 6.88
C SER A 256 -30.11 -1.48 7.86
N GLN A 257 -30.49 -2.76 7.74
CA GLN A 257 -31.55 -3.38 8.56
C GLN A 257 -31.07 -4.30 9.71
N LEU A 258 -29.77 -4.36 9.99
CA LEU A 258 -29.22 -5.19 11.08
C LEU A 258 -28.64 -4.40 12.26
N ALA A 259 -29.11 -3.17 12.47
CA ALA A 259 -28.68 -2.33 13.59
C ALA A 259 -29.85 -1.73 14.40
N VAL A 260 -30.89 -2.50 14.74
CA VAL A 260 -31.74 -2.23 15.90
C VAL A 260 -32.26 -3.55 16.49
N VAL A 261 -31.46 -4.18 17.36
CA VAL A 261 -32.00 -5.03 18.42
C VAL A 261 -31.36 -4.54 19.71
N GLY A 262 -32.00 -3.53 20.33
CA GLY A 262 -31.75 -3.18 21.72
C GLY A 262 -32.48 -4.16 22.63
N PRO A 263 -31.93 -4.54 23.80
CA PRO A 263 -32.67 -5.27 24.81
C PRO A 263 -33.53 -4.30 25.63
N ASN A 264 -34.81 -4.66 25.81
CA ASN A 264 -35.79 -4.15 26.79
C ASN A 264 -35.84 -2.64 27.07
#